data_AF-A0A953B519-F1
#
_entry.id   AF-A0A953B519-F1
#
_cell.length_a   1.000
_cell.length_b   1.000
_cell.length_c   1.000
_cell.angle_alpha   90.00
_cell.angle_beta   90.00
_cell.angle_gamma   90.00
#
_symmetry.space_group_name_H-M   'P 1'
#
loop_
_entity.id
_entity.type
_entity.pdbx_description
1 polymer ?
#
loop_
_entity_poly.entity_id
_entity_poly.type
_entity_poly.pdbx_seq_one_letter_code
_entity_poly.pdbx_strand_id
1 'polypeptide(L)'
;LTLALVARAGCFFVLPFVVLWVGWLCRCDHRRLSLRASAGAGAAVGLGFAFNWAVLHAFGVPGSAFSNFPMSLYGVISGGDWTTAYADHPEIRAMPEAQAAQRLLSVILARLHEDPWLLVEGSFRAWAAFLGFKVGQFSFLRAGALAQIPEMTRVLVPWAQLPTGLARITGALGVHDWPTLVVVGTYSLTPWLLFAAGAAVAAADARNPRNRLLAACWAGIVASIPFVPPWDADLMRAYAATLPLQFVLCGLGASRAVAWLTAPVARRRVEGRPAGSADPIAARTIALATVAALLPVLLVFKVATWNAAPDPVATHACAAGRPHLVLPIAGAEITLADRREGLFRLDVAGFKRSLPLLLKSFPELFRPFMALPPGTTLTAVRYADGFGYGVLAHPAGGAVRSGPDRPIPVCVDSPLLIDMSHGPGAGR
;
A
#
# COMPACT_ATOMS: atom_id res chain seq x y z
N LEU A 1 -10.06 19.45 -3.64
CA LEU A 1 -10.50 18.11 -4.10
C LEU A 1 -10.12 17.85 -5.55
N THR A 2 -10.56 18.67 -6.51
CA THR A 2 -10.24 18.49 -7.94
C THR A 2 -8.75 18.29 -8.21
N LEU A 3 -7.89 19.21 -7.76
CA LEU A 3 -6.44 19.10 -7.99
C LEU A 3 -5.84 17.79 -7.45
N ALA A 4 -6.30 17.31 -6.28
CA ALA A 4 -5.85 16.03 -5.72
C ALA A 4 -6.29 14.83 -6.56
N LEU A 5 -7.51 14.87 -7.12
CA LEU A 5 -8.05 13.83 -7.99
C LEU A 5 -7.49 13.87 -9.42
N VAL A 6 -6.98 15.02 -9.85
CA VAL A 6 -6.28 15.13 -11.14
C VAL A 6 -4.83 14.68 -11.01
N ALA A 7 -4.17 14.98 -9.88
CA ALA A 7 -2.83 14.50 -9.59
C ALA A 7 -2.74 12.97 -9.52
N ARG A 8 -3.85 12.29 -9.18
CA ARG A 8 -3.98 10.82 -9.25
C ARG A 8 -5.32 10.39 -9.78
N ALA A 9 -5.31 9.80 -10.97
CA ALA A 9 -6.45 9.09 -11.53
C ALA A 9 -6.82 7.90 -10.62
N GLY A 10 -8.10 7.79 -10.27
CA GLY A 10 -8.57 6.77 -9.33
C GLY A 10 -10.04 6.87 -8.97
N CYS A 11 -10.52 8.09 -8.73
CA CYS A 11 -11.89 8.32 -8.25
C CYS A 11 -12.66 9.29 -9.17
N PHE A 12 -12.75 8.92 -10.45
CA PHE A 12 -13.33 9.74 -11.52
C PHE A 12 -14.73 10.28 -11.20
N PHE A 13 -15.57 9.47 -10.57
CA PHE A 13 -16.97 9.82 -10.33
C PHE A 13 -17.23 10.61 -9.04
N VAL A 14 -16.21 10.85 -8.20
CA VAL A 14 -16.39 11.66 -6.99
C VAL A 14 -16.80 13.09 -7.32
N LEU A 15 -16.16 13.74 -8.29
CA LEU A 15 -16.48 15.12 -8.64
C LEU A 15 -17.88 15.27 -9.27
N PRO A 16 -18.30 14.45 -10.26
CA PRO A 16 -19.67 14.46 -10.76
C PRO A 16 -20.72 14.28 -9.66
N PHE A 17 -20.51 13.33 -8.74
CA PHE A 17 -21.45 13.09 -7.65
C PHE A 17 -21.51 14.27 -6.66
N VAL A 18 -20.38 14.92 -6.37
CA VAL A 18 -20.35 16.14 -5.56
C VAL A 18 -21.08 17.29 -6.26
N VAL A 19 -20.92 17.47 -7.57
CA VAL A 19 -21.63 18.49 -8.36
C VAL A 19 -23.14 18.26 -8.35
N LEU A 20 -23.58 17.00 -8.50
CA LEU A 20 -24.99 16.63 -8.39
C LEU A 20 -25.53 16.85 -6.98
N TRP A 21 -24.72 16.54 -5.95
CA TRP A 21 -25.08 16.79 -4.55
C TRP A 21 -25.26 18.28 -4.26
N VAL A 22 -24.38 19.16 -4.75
CA VAL A 22 -24.53 20.63 -4.58
C VAL A 22 -25.83 21.12 -5.21
N GLY A 23 -26.14 20.66 -6.43
CA GLY A 23 -27.41 20.99 -7.09
C GLY A 23 -28.62 20.51 -6.31
N TRP A 24 -28.53 19.32 -5.73
CA TRP A 24 -29.58 18.76 -4.89
C TRP A 24 -29.75 19.53 -3.56
N LEU A 25 -28.64 19.96 -2.95
CA LEU A 25 -28.64 20.72 -1.70
C LEU A 25 -29.32 22.09 -1.87
N CYS A 26 -29.06 22.78 -2.98
CA CYS A 26 -29.57 24.12 -3.25
C CYS A 26 -30.91 24.14 -4.02
N ARG A 27 -31.75 23.12 -3.84
CA ARG A 27 -33.10 23.09 -4.43
C ARG A 27 -33.99 24.13 -3.74
N CYS A 28 -34.28 25.25 -4.43
CA CYS A 28 -34.89 26.43 -3.81
C CYS A 28 -36.41 26.42 -3.63
N ASP A 29 -37.16 25.38 -4.00
CA ASP A 29 -38.53 25.17 -3.47
C ASP A 29 -39.24 23.89 -3.95
N HIS A 30 -38.76 23.22 -5.01
CA HIS A 30 -39.43 22.02 -5.54
C HIS A 30 -38.42 20.95 -5.93
N ARG A 31 -38.88 19.69 -6.00
CA ARG A 31 -38.16 18.39 -6.17
C ARG A 31 -37.06 18.32 -7.27
N ARG A 32 -36.77 19.41 -7.98
CA ARG A 32 -35.81 19.49 -9.08
C ARG A 32 -34.44 19.92 -8.57
N LEU A 33 -33.41 19.44 -9.24
CA LEU A 33 -32.01 19.79 -9.00
C LEU A 33 -31.74 21.24 -9.44
N SER A 34 -31.03 22.01 -8.60
CA SER A 34 -30.67 23.40 -8.91
C SER A 34 -29.54 23.44 -9.93
N LEU A 35 -29.91 23.61 -11.21
CA LEU A 35 -28.96 23.70 -12.31
C LEU A 35 -27.94 24.84 -12.12
N ARG A 36 -28.35 25.96 -11.51
CA ARG A 36 -27.44 27.08 -11.21
C ARG A 36 -26.36 26.67 -10.21
N ALA A 37 -26.73 25.98 -9.13
CA ALA A 37 -25.78 25.53 -8.13
C ALA A 37 -24.85 24.42 -8.67
N SER A 38 -25.39 23.47 -9.44
CA SER A 38 -24.58 22.46 -10.13
C SER A 38 -23.65 23.07 -11.18
N ALA A 39 -24.10 24.07 -11.94
CA ALA A 39 -23.25 24.79 -12.89
C ALA A 39 -22.11 25.54 -12.16
N GLY A 40 -22.40 26.19 -11.04
CA GLY A 40 -21.37 26.83 -10.21
C GLY A 40 -20.35 25.84 -9.65
N ALA A 41 -20.81 24.70 -9.12
CA ALA A 41 -19.92 23.62 -8.67
C ALA A 41 -19.11 23.01 -9.82
N GLY A 42 -19.75 22.81 -10.98
CA GLY A 42 -19.11 22.34 -12.21
C GLY A 42 -18.05 23.31 -12.72
N ALA A 43 -18.30 24.62 -12.65
CA ALA A 43 -17.32 25.64 -12.99
C ALA A 43 -16.11 25.60 -12.03
N ALA A 44 -16.34 25.43 -10.72
CA ALA A 44 -15.25 25.26 -9.76
C ALA A 44 -14.41 24.00 -10.03
N VAL A 45 -15.05 22.90 -10.42
CA VAL A 45 -14.33 21.69 -10.89
C VAL A 45 -13.55 21.99 -12.17
N GLY A 46 -14.18 22.63 -13.16
CA GLY A 46 -13.56 23.02 -14.42
C GLY A 46 -12.33 23.89 -14.23
N LEU A 47 -12.38 24.86 -13.31
CA LEU A 47 -11.22 25.70 -12.94
C LEU A 47 -10.05 24.86 -12.41
N GLY A 48 -10.31 23.82 -11.61
CA GLY A 48 -9.27 22.90 -11.16
C GLY A 48 -8.62 22.12 -12.30
N PHE A 49 -9.41 21.65 -13.27
CA PHE A 49 -8.88 21.00 -14.47
C PHE A 49 -8.12 21.98 -15.38
N ALA A 50 -8.63 23.20 -15.57
CA ALA A 50 -7.98 24.24 -16.35
C ALA A 50 -6.63 24.64 -15.74
N PHE A 51 -6.56 24.77 -14.41
CA PHE A 51 -5.31 25.01 -13.70
C PHE A 51 -4.32 23.86 -13.92
N ASN A 52 -4.75 22.60 -13.74
CA ASN A 52 -3.87 21.46 -13.98
C ASN A 52 -3.40 21.39 -15.44
N TRP A 53 -4.30 21.65 -16.39
CA TRP A 53 -3.96 21.71 -17.81
C TRP A 53 -2.92 22.80 -18.09
N ALA A 54 -3.08 24.00 -17.52
CA ALA A 54 -2.11 25.09 -17.68
C ALA A 54 -0.73 24.70 -17.12
N VAL A 55 -0.69 24.03 -15.97
CA VAL A 55 0.55 23.50 -15.38
C VAL A 55 1.20 22.45 -16.28
N LEU A 56 0.42 21.48 -16.79
CA LEU A 56 0.93 20.45 -17.71
C LEU A 56 1.35 21.03 -19.06
N HIS A 57 0.72 22.09 -19.52
CA HIS A 57 1.09 22.74 -20.77
C HIS A 57 2.37 23.58 -20.62
N ALA A 58 2.54 24.25 -19.48
CA ALA A 58 3.72 25.06 -19.20
C ALA A 58 4.94 24.22 -18.83
N PHE A 59 4.75 23.09 -18.14
CA PHE A 59 5.84 22.33 -17.53
C PHE A 59 5.82 20.83 -17.84
N GLY A 60 4.75 20.30 -18.41
CA GLY A 60 4.59 18.88 -18.66
C GLY A 60 5.11 18.43 -20.03
N VAL A 61 5.35 17.13 -20.14
CA VAL A 61 5.68 16.49 -21.43
C VAL A 61 4.39 16.35 -22.24
N PRO A 62 4.34 16.83 -23.50
CA PRO A 62 3.17 16.67 -24.34
C PRO A 62 2.73 15.20 -24.45
N GLY A 63 1.46 14.92 -24.14
CA GLY A 63 0.89 13.58 -24.23
C GLY A 63 1.16 12.65 -23.05
N SER A 64 1.88 13.07 -22.00
CA SER A 64 2.06 12.25 -20.78
C SER A 64 0.86 12.30 -19.83
N ALA A 65 -0.08 13.22 -20.05
CA ALA A 65 -1.27 13.34 -19.20
C ALA A 65 -2.09 12.04 -19.26
N PHE A 66 -2.24 11.38 -18.10
CA PHE A 66 -3.00 10.13 -17.95
C PHE A 66 -2.48 8.94 -18.79
N SER A 67 -1.20 8.94 -19.16
CA SER A 67 -0.53 7.82 -19.86
C SER A 67 -0.67 6.47 -19.14
N ASN A 68 -0.82 6.49 -17.82
CA ASN A 68 -1.02 5.29 -17.00
C ASN A 68 -2.43 4.68 -17.13
N PHE A 69 -3.42 5.42 -17.64
CA PHE A 69 -4.81 4.94 -17.69
C PHE A 69 -5.00 3.72 -18.60
N PRO A 70 -4.47 3.67 -19.84
CA PRO A 70 -4.52 2.45 -20.66
C PRO A 70 -3.91 1.24 -19.97
N MET A 71 -2.81 1.40 -19.21
CA MET A 71 -2.19 0.31 -18.46
C MET A 71 -3.15 -0.27 -17.40
N SER A 72 -3.78 0.62 -16.62
CA SER A 72 -4.79 0.24 -15.64
C SER A 72 -5.99 -0.47 -16.25
N LEU A 73 -6.51 0.09 -17.35
CA LEU A 73 -7.67 -0.45 -18.05
C LEU A 73 -7.35 -1.82 -18.67
N TYR A 74 -6.13 -2.01 -19.19
CA TYR A 74 -5.67 -3.32 -19.65
C TYR A 74 -5.65 -4.35 -18.51
N GLY A 75 -5.18 -3.95 -17.32
CA GLY A 75 -5.23 -4.79 -16.11
C GLY A 75 -6.66 -5.22 -15.75
N VAL A 76 -7.64 -4.29 -15.81
CA VAL A 76 -9.06 -4.60 -15.57
C VAL A 76 -9.56 -5.71 -16.50
N ILE A 77 -9.35 -5.55 -17.81
CA ILE A 77 -9.91 -6.48 -18.81
C ILE A 77 -9.17 -7.81 -18.84
N SER A 78 -7.85 -7.81 -18.61
CA SER A 78 -7.03 -9.03 -18.58
C SER A 78 -7.14 -9.81 -17.27
N GLY A 79 -7.58 -9.15 -16.18
CA GLY A 79 -7.61 -9.74 -14.84
C GLY A 79 -6.26 -9.77 -14.13
N GLY A 80 -5.27 -9.10 -14.70
CA GLY A 80 -3.94 -8.88 -14.11
C GLY A 80 -3.78 -7.46 -13.54
N ASP A 81 -2.56 -7.17 -13.07
CA ASP A 81 -2.13 -5.80 -12.78
C ASP A 81 -1.64 -5.08 -14.05
N TRP A 82 -1.32 -3.79 -13.95
CA TRP A 82 -0.72 -3.00 -15.04
C TRP A 82 0.53 -3.65 -15.65
N THR A 83 1.30 -4.45 -14.90
CA THR A 83 2.51 -5.09 -15.44
C THR A 83 2.18 -6.15 -16.49
N THR A 84 0.96 -6.68 -16.46
CA THR A 84 0.46 -7.67 -17.42
C THR A 84 0.48 -7.14 -18.85
N ALA A 85 0.19 -5.85 -19.05
CA ALA A 85 0.29 -5.23 -20.37
C ALA A 85 1.71 -5.34 -20.96
N TYR A 86 2.75 -5.21 -20.12
CA TYR A 86 4.12 -5.34 -20.57
C TYR A 86 4.57 -6.78 -20.82
N ALA A 87 3.95 -7.75 -20.14
CA ALA A 87 4.21 -9.16 -20.37
C ALA A 87 3.59 -9.63 -21.68
N ASP A 88 2.35 -9.20 -21.96
CA ASP A 88 1.59 -9.59 -23.14
C ASP A 88 2.02 -8.81 -24.40
N HIS A 89 2.44 -7.56 -24.22
CA HIS A 89 2.84 -6.64 -25.29
C HIS A 89 4.22 -6.05 -25.02
N PRO A 90 5.30 -6.85 -25.16
CA PRO A 90 6.65 -6.40 -24.85
C PRO A 90 7.13 -5.24 -25.73
N GLU A 91 6.54 -5.05 -26.92
CA GLU A 91 6.84 -3.92 -27.81
C GLU A 91 6.57 -2.56 -27.16
N ILE A 92 5.65 -2.49 -26.21
CA ILE A 92 5.27 -1.25 -25.52
C ILE A 92 6.43 -0.71 -24.68
N ARG A 93 7.31 -1.58 -24.15
CA ARG A 93 8.46 -1.15 -23.34
C ARG A 93 9.48 -0.33 -24.13
N ALA A 94 9.55 -0.55 -25.44
CA ALA A 94 10.49 0.15 -26.31
C ALA A 94 9.91 1.45 -26.90
N MET A 95 8.61 1.71 -26.72
CA MET A 95 7.94 2.88 -27.29
C MET A 95 8.02 4.09 -26.34
N PRO A 96 8.05 5.32 -26.89
CA PRO A 96 7.78 6.52 -26.09
C PRO A 96 6.42 6.43 -25.39
N GLU A 97 6.34 6.92 -24.15
CA GLU A 97 5.17 6.76 -23.26
C GLU A 97 3.83 7.12 -23.92
N ALA A 98 3.77 8.23 -24.66
CA ALA A 98 2.55 8.65 -25.36
C ALA A 98 2.14 7.67 -26.48
N GLN A 99 3.11 7.11 -27.22
CA GLN A 99 2.87 6.11 -28.27
C GLN A 99 2.48 4.76 -27.66
N ALA A 100 3.15 4.36 -26.58
CA ALA A 100 2.82 3.19 -25.77
C ALA A 100 1.37 3.23 -25.30
N ALA A 101 0.93 4.36 -24.73
CA ALA A 101 -0.45 4.55 -24.26
C ALA A 101 -1.48 4.45 -25.40
N GLN A 102 -1.21 5.08 -26.55
CA GLN A 102 -2.07 5.00 -27.74
C GLN A 102 -2.15 3.58 -28.31
N ARG A 103 -1.00 2.90 -28.43
CA ARG A 103 -0.93 1.52 -28.90
C ARG A 103 -1.73 0.61 -27.98
N LEU A 104 -1.53 0.71 -26.67
CA LEU A 104 -2.26 -0.10 -25.71
C LEU A 104 -3.76 0.15 -25.75
N LEU A 105 -4.18 1.42 -25.88
CA LEU A 105 -5.60 1.75 -26.03
C LEU A 105 -6.21 1.09 -27.28
N SER A 106 -5.49 1.07 -28.41
CA SER A 106 -5.96 0.38 -29.63
C SER A 106 -6.16 -1.13 -29.41
N VAL A 107 -5.25 -1.77 -28.65
CA VAL A 107 -5.36 -3.18 -28.28
C VAL A 107 -6.55 -3.44 -27.36
N ILE A 108 -6.75 -2.59 -26.35
CA ILE A 108 -7.89 -2.66 -25.43
C ILE A 108 -9.21 -2.56 -26.21
N LEU A 109 -9.32 -1.58 -27.11
CA LEU A 109 -10.53 -1.36 -27.90
C LEU A 109 -10.82 -2.54 -28.83
N ALA A 110 -9.79 -3.13 -29.45
CA ALA A 110 -9.94 -4.33 -30.27
C ALA A 110 -10.48 -5.51 -29.44
N ARG A 111 -9.91 -5.75 -28.25
CA ARG A 111 -10.38 -6.81 -27.35
C ARG A 111 -11.79 -6.58 -26.83
N LEU A 112 -12.15 -5.34 -26.48
CA LEU A 112 -13.51 -5.02 -26.04
C LEU A 112 -14.54 -5.12 -27.17
N HIS A 113 -14.11 -4.93 -28.41
CA HIS A 113 -14.96 -5.17 -29.58
C HIS A 113 -15.19 -6.67 -29.81
N GLU A 114 -14.17 -7.50 -29.58
CA GLU A 114 -14.27 -8.96 -29.67
C GLU A 114 -15.09 -9.56 -28.52
N ASP A 115 -14.87 -9.10 -27.29
CA ASP A 115 -15.59 -9.54 -26.09
C ASP A 115 -15.86 -8.36 -25.12
N PRO A 116 -17.04 -7.74 -25.20
CA PRO A 116 -17.41 -6.63 -24.31
C PRO A 116 -17.63 -7.09 -22.85
N TRP A 117 -17.79 -8.39 -22.60
CA TRP A 117 -18.03 -8.91 -21.26
C TRP A 117 -16.79 -8.84 -20.37
N LEU A 118 -15.59 -8.78 -20.97
CA LEU A 118 -14.32 -8.60 -20.25
C LEU A 118 -14.33 -7.38 -19.33
N LEU A 119 -14.95 -6.27 -19.77
CA LEU A 119 -15.07 -5.07 -18.94
C LEU A 119 -15.98 -5.31 -17.74
N VAL A 120 -17.09 -6.02 -17.93
CA VAL A 120 -18.05 -6.34 -16.88
C VAL A 120 -17.44 -7.29 -15.86
N GLU A 121 -16.80 -8.36 -16.31
CA GLU A 121 -16.09 -9.30 -15.43
C GLU A 121 -14.95 -8.59 -14.65
N GLY A 122 -14.14 -7.80 -15.36
CA GLY A 122 -13.10 -6.97 -14.77
C GLY A 122 -13.64 -6.04 -13.68
N SER A 123 -14.79 -5.42 -13.93
CA SER A 123 -15.49 -4.56 -12.97
C SER A 123 -15.94 -5.31 -11.71
N PHE A 124 -16.53 -6.49 -11.88
CA PHE A 124 -16.94 -7.34 -10.74
C PHE A 124 -15.75 -7.80 -9.91
N ARG A 125 -14.65 -8.21 -10.57
CA ARG A 125 -13.39 -8.51 -9.86
C ARG A 125 -12.92 -7.28 -9.09
N ALA A 126 -12.98 -6.09 -9.68
CA ALA A 126 -12.53 -4.84 -9.08
C ALA A 126 -13.32 -4.51 -7.81
N TRP A 127 -14.65 -4.63 -7.87
CA TRP A 127 -15.51 -4.48 -6.69
C TRP A 127 -15.25 -5.54 -5.64
N ALA A 128 -15.12 -6.81 -6.02
CA ALA A 128 -14.82 -7.89 -5.09
C ALA A 128 -13.48 -7.68 -4.37
N ALA A 129 -12.46 -7.20 -5.09
CA ALA A 129 -11.18 -6.86 -4.49
C ALA A 129 -11.30 -5.65 -3.56
N PHE A 130 -12.03 -4.60 -3.94
CA PHE A 130 -12.19 -3.37 -3.16
C PHE A 130 -12.97 -3.59 -1.86
N LEU A 131 -14.02 -4.42 -1.93
CA LEU A 131 -14.87 -4.78 -0.80
C LEU A 131 -14.32 -5.98 0.00
N GLY A 132 -13.28 -6.64 -0.52
CA GLY A 132 -12.70 -7.83 0.10
C GLY A 132 -11.78 -7.49 1.28
N PHE A 133 -11.73 -8.39 2.28
CA PHE A 133 -10.85 -8.21 3.44
C PHE A 133 -9.35 -8.30 3.12
N LYS A 134 -8.96 -9.00 2.04
CA LYS A 134 -7.54 -9.23 1.72
C LYS A 134 -6.87 -8.05 1.00
N VAL A 135 -7.54 -7.40 0.07
CA VAL A 135 -6.96 -6.31 -0.74
C VAL A 135 -7.75 -5.01 -0.61
N GLY A 136 -8.92 -5.03 0.03
CA GLY A 136 -9.90 -3.97 -0.06
C GLY A 136 -9.50 -2.61 0.50
N GLN A 137 -10.49 -1.73 0.67
CA GLN A 137 -10.25 -0.29 0.84
C GLN A 137 -9.31 0.13 1.98
N PHE A 138 -9.04 -0.75 2.95
CA PHE A 138 -8.12 -0.52 4.08
C PHE A 138 -6.80 -1.32 4.00
N SER A 139 -6.49 -1.95 2.87
CA SER A 139 -5.31 -2.81 2.73
C SER A 139 -3.98 -2.09 2.89
N PHE A 140 -3.93 -0.78 2.62
CA PHE A 140 -2.74 0.04 2.89
C PHE A 140 -2.36 0.07 4.38
N LEU A 141 -3.35 0.08 5.28
CA LEU A 141 -3.11 0.02 6.72
C LEU A 141 -2.49 -1.33 7.10
N ARG A 142 -3.00 -2.40 6.49
CA ARG A 142 -2.52 -3.76 6.73
C ARG A 142 -1.11 -3.96 6.20
N ALA A 143 -0.82 -3.54 4.97
CA ALA A 143 0.50 -3.74 4.37
C ALA A 143 1.61 -3.01 5.15
N GLY A 144 1.35 -1.76 5.55
CA GLY A 144 2.30 -1.01 6.40
C GLY A 144 2.52 -1.69 7.75
N ALA A 145 1.45 -2.21 8.38
CA ALA A 145 1.58 -2.90 9.67
C ALA A 145 2.26 -4.27 9.55
N LEU A 146 1.94 -5.07 8.53
CA LEU A 146 2.57 -6.38 8.28
C LEU A 146 4.08 -6.23 8.00
N ALA A 147 4.50 -5.19 7.28
CA ALA A 147 5.92 -4.92 7.03
C ALA A 147 6.74 -4.69 8.33
N GLN A 148 6.07 -4.33 9.44
CA GLN A 148 6.70 -4.13 10.74
C GLN A 148 6.62 -5.34 11.68
N ILE A 149 5.89 -6.40 11.30
CA ILE A 149 5.71 -7.59 12.15
C ILE A 149 7.02 -8.30 12.48
N PRO A 150 8.00 -8.49 11.56
CA PRO A 150 9.23 -9.21 11.90
C PRO A 150 9.93 -8.66 13.15
N GLU A 151 9.93 -7.33 13.31
CA GLU A 151 10.49 -6.68 14.50
C GLU A 151 9.61 -6.85 15.75
N MET A 152 8.28 -6.80 15.61
CA MET A 152 7.37 -7.06 16.73
C MET A 152 7.42 -8.52 17.21
N THR A 153 7.56 -9.48 16.29
CA THR A 153 7.60 -10.90 16.62
C THR A 153 8.84 -11.26 17.45
N ARG A 154 9.99 -10.63 17.21
CA ARG A 154 11.22 -10.82 18.02
C ARG A 154 11.01 -10.52 19.50
N VAL A 155 10.10 -9.59 19.83
CA VAL A 155 9.79 -9.19 21.20
C VAL A 155 8.72 -10.10 21.84
N LEU A 156 7.86 -10.73 21.04
CA LEU A 156 6.64 -11.43 21.50
C LEU A 156 6.69 -12.97 21.40
N VAL A 157 7.81 -13.55 20.94
CA VAL A 157 8.00 -15.01 20.66
C VAL A 157 7.47 -15.97 21.75
N PRO A 158 7.58 -15.73 23.07
CA PRO A 158 7.19 -16.73 24.06
C PRO A 158 5.69 -17.05 24.12
N TRP A 159 4.82 -16.22 23.51
CA TRP A 159 3.36 -16.33 23.63
C TRP A 159 2.65 -16.70 22.31
N ALA A 160 3.41 -17.10 21.28
CA ALA A 160 2.97 -16.97 19.89
C ALA A 160 2.08 -18.11 19.33
N GLN A 161 1.90 -19.24 20.03
CA GLN A 161 1.12 -20.34 19.48
C GLN A 161 -0.38 -20.15 19.71
N LEU A 162 -1.15 -20.08 18.61
CA LEU A 162 -2.61 -20.08 18.64
C LEU A 162 -3.13 -21.45 19.10
N PRO A 163 -4.17 -21.50 19.95
CA PRO A 163 -4.89 -22.74 20.21
C PRO A 163 -5.31 -23.41 18.90
N THR A 164 -5.18 -24.74 18.80
CA THR A 164 -5.41 -25.52 17.56
C THR A 164 -6.78 -25.29 16.92
N GLY A 165 -7.81 -24.98 17.71
CA GLY A 165 -9.13 -24.60 17.21
C GLY A 165 -9.16 -23.25 16.47
N LEU A 166 -8.44 -22.25 16.99
CA LEU A 166 -8.31 -20.93 16.37
C LEU A 166 -7.46 -20.99 15.11
N ALA A 167 -6.41 -21.82 15.10
CA ALA A 167 -5.52 -21.98 13.94
C ALA A 167 -6.24 -22.37 12.64
N ARG A 168 -7.34 -23.14 12.71
CA ARG A 168 -8.15 -23.49 11.53
C ARG A 168 -8.91 -22.28 10.96
N ILE A 169 -9.47 -21.45 11.84
CA ILE A 169 -10.23 -20.25 11.44
C ILE A 169 -9.27 -19.17 10.91
N THR A 170 -8.14 -18.98 11.58
CA THR A 170 -7.14 -17.97 11.20
C THR A 170 -6.35 -18.39 9.96
N GLY A 171 -6.17 -19.70 9.73
CA GLY A 171 -5.54 -20.23 8.51
C GLY A 171 -6.27 -19.82 7.23
N ALA A 172 -7.60 -19.76 7.21
CA ALA A 172 -8.37 -19.28 6.06
C ALA A 172 -8.10 -17.79 5.73
N LEU A 173 -7.72 -17.01 6.75
CA LEU A 173 -7.32 -15.61 6.63
C LEU A 173 -5.82 -15.43 6.34
N GLY A 174 -5.04 -16.53 6.29
CA GLY A 174 -3.59 -16.50 6.11
C GLY A 174 -2.84 -16.07 7.38
N VAL A 175 -3.42 -16.28 8.56
CA VAL A 175 -2.89 -15.82 9.85
C VAL A 175 -2.50 -17.03 10.69
N HIS A 176 -1.22 -17.14 11.04
CA HIS A 176 -0.65 -18.31 11.72
C HIS A 176 -0.17 -18.05 13.15
N ASP A 177 -0.12 -16.79 13.58
CA ASP A 177 0.35 -16.38 14.91
C ASP A 177 -0.52 -15.25 15.50
N TRP A 178 -0.48 -15.11 16.83
CA TRP A 178 -1.24 -14.09 17.56
C TRP A 178 -0.91 -12.65 17.15
N PRO A 179 0.37 -12.24 17.02
CA PRO A 179 0.71 -10.88 16.55
C PRO A 179 0.07 -10.55 15.20
N THR A 180 0.16 -11.46 14.23
CA THR A 180 -0.47 -11.30 12.92
C THR A 180 -1.98 -11.24 13.04
N LEU A 181 -2.61 -12.03 13.93
CA LEU A 181 -4.05 -11.95 14.16
C LEU A 181 -4.47 -10.61 14.74
N VAL A 182 -3.74 -10.10 15.73
CA VAL A 182 -4.01 -8.79 16.35
C VAL A 182 -3.81 -7.68 15.32
N VAL A 183 -2.74 -7.74 14.52
CA VAL A 183 -2.47 -6.76 13.47
C VAL A 183 -3.55 -6.82 12.39
N VAL A 184 -3.84 -8.00 11.83
CA VAL A 184 -4.87 -8.15 10.79
C VAL A 184 -6.24 -7.75 11.32
N GLY A 185 -6.61 -8.17 12.53
CA GLY A 185 -7.85 -7.77 13.18
C GLY A 185 -7.94 -6.25 13.39
N THR A 186 -6.90 -5.65 13.96
CA THR A 186 -6.88 -4.22 14.29
C THR A 186 -6.82 -3.33 13.05
N TYR A 187 -6.04 -3.69 12.03
CA TYR A 187 -5.81 -2.85 10.86
C TYR A 187 -6.69 -3.20 9.65
N SER A 188 -7.38 -4.33 9.67
CA SER A 188 -8.33 -4.72 8.62
C SER A 188 -9.76 -4.71 9.14
N LEU A 189 -10.09 -5.51 10.16
CA LEU A 189 -11.46 -5.68 10.60
C LEU A 189 -12.02 -4.44 11.30
N THR A 190 -11.26 -3.82 12.21
CA THR A 190 -11.74 -2.63 12.94
C THR A 190 -12.11 -1.47 12.02
N PRO A 191 -11.29 -1.05 11.03
CA PRO A 191 -11.68 -0.02 10.07
C PRO A 191 -12.95 -0.39 9.30
N TRP A 192 -13.10 -1.64 8.87
CA TRP A 192 -14.33 -2.10 8.20
C TRP A 192 -15.58 -1.97 9.09
N LEU A 193 -15.49 -2.38 10.35
CA LEU A 193 -16.60 -2.28 11.30
C LEU A 193 -16.96 -0.81 11.60
N LEU A 194 -15.94 0.03 11.83
CA LEU A 194 -16.13 1.45 12.06
C LEU A 194 -16.70 2.15 10.82
N PHE A 195 -16.21 1.80 9.64
CA PHE A 195 -16.72 2.30 8.37
C PHE A 195 -18.20 1.92 8.20
N ALA A 196 -18.56 0.65 8.39
CA ALA A 196 -19.93 0.17 8.28
C ALA A 196 -20.86 0.87 9.29
N ALA A 197 -20.42 1.02 10.54
CA ALA A 197 -21.16 1.77 11.56
C ALA A 197 -21.34 3.24 11.17
N GLY A 198 -20.29 3.88 10.67
CA GLY A 198 -20.34 5.26 10.18
C GLY A 198 -21.27 5.44 8.99
N ALA A 199 -21.21 4.54 8.01
CA ALA A 199 -22.11 4.51 6.87
C ALA A 199 -23.57 4.33 7.32
N ALA A 200 -23.83 3.43 8.28
CA ALA A 200 -25.15 3.23 8.85
C ALA A 200 -25.67 4.49 9.57
N VAL A 201 -24.82 5.18 10.35
CA VAL A 201 -25.18 6.46 10.99
C VAL A 201 -25.46 7.54 9.94
N ALA A 202 -24.63 7.66 8.91
CA ALA A 202 -24.83 8.61 7.83
C ALA A 202 -26.14 8.34 7.06
N ALA A 203 -26.48 7.06 6.86
CA ALA A 203 -27.74 6.65 6.24
C ALA A 203 -28.96 6.92 7.14
N ALA A 204 -28.84 6.66 8.44
CA ALA A 204 -29.91 6.91 9.42
C ALA A 204 -30.25 8.40 9.53
N ASP A 205 -29.24 9.27 9.44
CA ASP A 205 -29.41 10.73 9.37
C ASP A 205 -29.11 11.27 7.96
N ALA A 206 -29.71 10.63 6.94
CA ALA A 206 -29.60 11.07 5.56
C ALA A 206 -30.28 12.42 5.29
N ARG A 207 -30.92 13.06 6.29
CA ARG A 207 -31.44 14.44 6.15
C ARG A 207 -30.33 15.48 6.33
N ASN A 208 -29.29 15.15 7.09
CA ASN A 208 -28.15 16.01 7.29
C ASN A 208 -27.33 16.18 6.00
N PRO A 209 -27.08 17.42 5.55
CA PRO A 209 -26.37 17.67 4.30
C PRO A 209 -24.94 17.11 4.31
N ARG A 210 -24.28 17.06 5.47
CA ARG A 210 -22.93 16.50 5.61
C ARG A 210 -22.91 14.99 5.32
N ASN A 211 -23.89 14.25 5.82
CA ASN A 211 -24.00 12.82 5.58
C ASN A 211 -24.30 12.52 4.11
N ARG A 212 -25.13 13.34 3.47
CA ARG A 212 -25.38 13.25 2.02
C ARG A 212 -24.13 13.50 1.19
N LEU A 213 -23.28 14.45 1.61
CA LEU A 213 -22.00 14.69 0.94
C LEU A 213 -21.10 13.45 1.05
N LEU A 214 -20.99 12.87 2.25
CA LEU A 214 -20.21 11.64 2.46
C LEU A 214 -20.74 10.48 1.60
N ALA A 215 -22.06 10.32 1.54
CA ALA A 215 -22.70 9.32 0.68
C ALA A 215 -22.43 9.57 -0.80
N ALA A 216 -22.52 10.82 -1.28
CA ALA A 216 -22.22 11.18 -2.66
C ALA A 216 -20.75 10.91 -3.01
N CYS A 217 -19.82 11.29 -2.12
CA CYS A 217 -18.40 10.98 -2.26
C CYS A 217 -18.15 9.48 -2.32
N TRP A 218 -18.73 8.69 -1.40
CA TRP A 218 -18.53 7.25 -1.38
C TRP A 218 -19.15 6.55 -2.59
N ALA A 219 -20.34 6.97 -3.02
CA ALA A 219 -20.94 6.48 -4.26
C ALA A 219 -20.05 6.78 -5.48
N GLY A 220 -19.43 7.97 -5.53
CA GLY A 220 -18.44 8.32 -6.54
C GLY A 220 -17.18 7.45 -6.49
N ILE A 221 -16.69 7.08 -5.29
CA ILE A 221 -15.58 6.13 -5.14
C ILE A 221 -16.00 4.76 -5.71
N VAL A 222 -17.14 4.24 -5.27
CA VAL A 222 -17.64 2.91 -5.67
C VAL A 222 -17.87 2.82 -7.19
N ALA A 223 -18.43 3.88 -7.78
CA ALA A 223 -18.65 3.98 -9.22
C ALA A 223 -17.34 4.09 -10.03
N SER A 224 -16.23 4.49 -9.39
CA SER A 224 -14.92 4.61 -10.05
C SER A 224 -14.13 3.29 -10.07
N ILE A 225 -14.49 2.32 -9.22
CA ILE A 225 -13.78 1.04 -9.08
C ILE A 225 -13.59 0.28 -10.39
N PRO A 226 -14.59 0.17 -11.29
CA PRO A 226 -14.43 -0.47 -12.60
C PRO A 226 -13.29 0.08 -13.46
N PHE A 227 -12.91 1.34 -13.25
CA PHE A 227 -11.98 2.05 -14.12
C PHE A 227 -10.55 2.08 -13.57
N VAL A 228 -10.39 1.90 -12.25
CA VAL A 228 -9.07 1.86 -11.59
C VAL A 228 -9.10 0.82 -10.49
N PRO A 229 -8.78 -0.45 -10.78
CA PRO A 229 -9.05 -1.51 -9.84
C PRO A 229 -8.03 -1.48 -8.68
N PRO A 230 -8.44 -1.94 -7.48
CA PRO A 230 -7.64 -2.01 -6.26
C PRO A 230 -6.21 -2.54 -6.39
N TRP A 231 -6.05 -3.58 -7.21
CA TRP A 231 -4.80 -4.34 -7.35
C TRP A 231 -3.81 -3.64 -8.28
N ASP A 232 -4.27 -2.66 -9.07
CA ASP A 232 -3.47 -2.00 -10.10
C ASP A 232 -2.58 -0.88 -9.56
N ALA A 233 -2.79 -0.47 -8.30
CA ALA A 233 -2.01 0.60 -7.71
C ALA A 233 -1.62 0.25 -6.27
N ASP A 234 -0.85 -0.81 -6.07
CA ASP A 234 -0.11 -1.08 -4.82
C ASP A 234 -0.89 -0.72 -3.55
N LEU A 235 -1.99 -1.43 -3.25
CA LEU A 235 -2.76 -1.28 -2.02
C LEU A 235 -3.49 0.07 -1.91
N MET A 236 -4.49 0.32 -2.77
CA MET A 236 -5.33 1.55 -2.72
C MET A 236 -4.63 2.86 -3.10
N ARG A 237 -3.41 2.83 -3.66
CA ARG A 237 -2.66 4.05 -3.99
C ARG A 237 -3.40 4.99 -4.96
N ALA A 238 -4.19 4.42 -5.89
CA ALA A 238 -5.06 5.17 -6.79
C ALA A 238 -6.17 5.94 -6.05
N TYR A 239 -6.58 5.45 -4.88
CA TYR A 239 -7.65 6.02 -4.05
C TYR A 239 -7.13 7.00 -2.99
N ALA A 240 -5.82 7.29 -2.95
CA ALA A 240 -5.16 8.09 -1.90
C ALA A 240 -5.86 9.43 -1.63
N ALA A 241 -6.29 10.13 -2.68
CA ALA A 241 -6.97 11.42 -2.56
C ALA A 241 -8.36 11.34 -1.88
N THR A 242 -8.94 10.15 -1.77
CA THR A 242 -10.25 9.90 -1.15
C THR A 242 -10.18 9.17 0.19
N LEU A 243 -9.00 8.71 0.61
CA LEU A 243 -8.82 8.09 1.92
C LEU A 243 -9.34 8.96 3.08
N PRO A 244 -9.13 10.29 3.10
CA PRO A 244 -9.69 11.13 4.17
C PRO A 244 -11.22 11.02 4.26
N LEU A 245 -11.92 10.89 3.13
CA LEU A 245 -13.38 10.77 3.09
C LEU A 245 -13.84 9.43 3.70
N GLN A 246 -13.10 8.36 3.43
CA GLN A 246 -13.36 7.04 4.03
C GLN A 246 -13.11 7.08 5.54
N PHE A 247 -12.04 7.74 5.99
CA PHE A 247 -11.73 7.89 7.41
C PHE A 247 -12.73 8.76 8.17
N VAL A 248 -13.37 9.75 7.52
CA VAL A 248 -14.46 10.51 8.13
C VAL A 248 -15.64 9.59 8.47
N LEU A 249 -15.96 8.62 7.60
CA LEU A 249 -16.97 7.60 7.91
C LEU A 249 -16.54 6.70 9.08
N CYS A 250 -15.28 6.23 9.10
CA CYS A 250 -14.75 5.50 10.26
C CYS A 250 -14.86 6.30 11.56
N GLY A 251 -14.55 7.60 11.52
CA GLY A 251 -14.65 8.52 12.66
C GLY A 251 -16.09 8.71 13.14
N LEU A 252 -17.06 8.76 12.22
CA LEU A 252 -18.48 8.81 12.55
C LEU A 252 -18.96 7.52 13.24
N GLY A 253 -18.48 6.36 12.77
CA GLY A 253 -18.74 5.08 13.44
C GLY A 253 -18.12 5.01 14.84
N ALA A 254 -16.86 5.46 14.96
CA ALA A 254 -16.14 5.49 16.23
C ALA A 254 -16.82 6.41 17.25
N SER A 255 -17.24 7.62 16.85
CA SER A 255 -17.93 8.55 17.75
C SER A 255 -19.25 7.97 18.26
N ARG A 256 -19.99 7.25 17.40
CA ARG A 256 -21.22 6.56 17.81
C ARG A 256 -20.96 5.41 18.77
N ALA A 257 -19.91 4.61 18.51
CA ALA A 257 -19.50 3.52 19.40
C ALA A 257 -19.12 4.06 20.80
N VAL A 258 -18.34 5.14 20.87
CA VAL A 258 -18.00 5.79 22.14
C VAL A 258 -19.23 6.38 22.84
N ALA A 259 -20.13 7.03 22.10
CA ALA A 259 -21.37 7.55 22.68
C ALA A 259 -22.23 6.41 23.28
N TRP A 260 -22.30 5.26 22.62
CA TRP A 260 -23.01 4.08 23.13
C TRP A 260 -22.35 3.51 24.40
N LEU A 261 -21.03 3.33 24.40
CA LEU A 261 -20.27 2.83 25.55
C LEU A 261 -20.34 3.77 26.77
N THR A 262 -20.39 5.09 26.53
CA THR A 262 -20.41 6.11 27.59
C THR A 262 -21.81 6.54 28.01
N ALA A 263 -22.87 6.13 27.29
CA ALA A 263 -24.25 6.47 27.60
C ALA A 263 -24.67 6.13 29.05
N PRO A 264 -24.30 4.97 29.64
CA PRO A 264 -24.65 4.66 31.03
C PRO A 264 -24.02 5.64 32.03
N VAL A 265 -22.78 6.07 31.77
CA VAL A 265 -22.06 7.03 32.63
C VAL A 265 -22.60 8.45 32.44
N ALA A 266 -22.97 8.81 31.21
CA ALA A 266 -23.57 10.11 30.91
C ALA A 266 -24.95 10.26 31.57
N ARG A 267 -25.81 9.22 31.52
CA ARG A 267 -27.12 9.23 32.18
C ARG A 267 -27.03 9.49 33.69
N ARG A 268 -25.99 8.98 34.36
CA ARG A 268 -25.75 9.22 35.80
C ARG A 268 -25.24 10.63 36.14
N ARG A 269 -24.72 11.39 35.17
CA ARG A 269 -24.15 12.74 35.41
C ARG A 269 -25.09 13.89 35.04
N VAL A 270 -26.14 13.63 34.26
CA VAL A 270 -27.08 14.67 33.80
C VAL A 270 -28.03 15.14 34.92
N GLU A 271 -28.14 14.39 36.02
CA GLU A 271 -28.93 14.80 37.20
C GLU A 271 -28.36 15.98 38.03
N GLY A 272 -27.31 16.69 37.58
CA GLY A 272 -26.78 17.80 38.40
C GLY A 272 -25.85 18.81 37.72
N ARG A 273 -25.85 18.96 36.39
CA ARG A 273 -24.94 19.91 35.71
C ARG A 273 -25.66 21.05 34.97
N PRO A 274 -25.27 22.33 35.21
CA PRO A 274 -25.88 23.49 34.55
C PRO A 274 -25.60 23.53 33.05
N ALA A 275 -26.59 23.95 32.27
CA ALA A 275 -26.76 23.76 30.82
C ALA A 275 -25.84 24.58 29.88
N GLY A 276 -24.63 24.98 30.31
CA GLY A 276 -23.83 25.99 29.58
C GLY A 276 -22.45 25.58 29.07
N SER A 277 -22.00 24.32 29.24
CA SER A 277 -20.62 23.93 28.88
C SER A 277 -20.53 23.29 27.49
N ALA A 278 -19.53 23.71 26.71
CA ALA A 278 -19.26 23.30 25.33
C ALA A 278 -19.31 21.77 25.13
N ASP A 279 -19.81 21.37 23.95
CA ASP A 279 -20.17 19.99 23.63
C ASP A 279 -18.99 19.01 23.81
N PRO A 280 -19.01 18.17 24.87
CA PRO A 280 -17.89 17.30 25.22
C PRO A 280 -17.65 16.20 24.18
N ILE A 281 -18.57 16.02 23.21
CA ILE A 281 -18.45 15.03 22.16
C ILE A 281 -17.34 15.40 21.18
N ALA A 282 -17.21 16.68 20.81
CA ALA A 282 -16.16 17.13 19.89
C ALA A 282 -14.77 16.91 20.51
N ALA A 283 -14.58 17.32 21.77
CA ALA A 283 -13.33 17.12 22.49
C ALA A 283 -12.97 15.64 22.66
N ARG A 284 -13.94 14.77 22.93
CA ARG A 284 -13.72 13.32 23.05
C ARG A 284 -13.39 12.65 21.72
N THR A 285 -14.03 13.11 20.64
CA THR A 285 -13.77 12.58 19.29
C THR A 285 -12.38 12.99 18.81
N ILE A 286 -11.98 14.24 19.07
CA ILE A 286 -10.62 14.72 18.80
C ILE A 286 -9.61 13.94 19.65
N ALA A 287 -9.84 13.78 20.96
CA ALA A 287 -8.95 13.03 21.83
C ALA A 287 -8.78 11.57 21.38
N LEU A 288 -9.88 10.89 21.03
CA LEU A 288 -9.82 9.51 20.55
C LEU A 288 -9.12 9.39 19.19
N ALA A 289 -9.39 10.29 18.25
CA ALA A 289 -8.73 10.31 16.96
C ALA A 289 -7.22 10.60 17.12
N THR A 290 -6.87 11.53 18.00
CA THR A 290 -5.48 11.85 18.36
C THR A 290 -4.79 10.66 19.01
N VAL A 291 -5.44 9.95 19.96
CA VAL A 291 -4.87 8.73 20.56
C VAL A 291 -4.75 7.62 19.52
N ALA A 292 -5.75 7.38 18.69
CA ALA A 292 -5.70 6.34 17.65
C ALA A 292 -4.64 6.64 16.58
N ALA A 293 -4.38 7.91 16.26
CA ALA A 293 -3.35 8.31 15.30
C ALA A 293 -1.95 8.38 15.93
N LEU A 294 -1.83 8.87 17.16
CA LEU A 294 -0.54 9.03 17.83
C LEU A 294 -0.06 7.75 18.50
N LEU A 295 -0.93 6.85 18.97
CA LEU A 295 -0.50 5.63 19.65
C LEU A 295 0.36 4.72 18.76
N PRO A 296 0.02 4.47 17.47
CA PRO A 296 0.91 3.75 16.56
C PRO A 296 2.21 4.50 16.29
N VAL A 297 2.17 5.83 16.12
CA VAL A 297 3.36 6.67 15.88
C VAL A 297 4.29 6.62 17.10
N LEU A 298 3.75 6.77 18.31
CA LEU A 298 4.50 6.72 19.56
C LEU A 298 5.04 5.31 19.83
N LEU A 299 4.31 4.25 19.49
CA LEU A 299 4.81 2.87 19.53
C LEU A 299 5.98 2.68 18.56
N VAL A 300 5.86 3.17 17.32
CA VAL A 300 6.93 3.11 16.31
C VAL A 300 8.14 3.95 16.72
N PHE A 301 7.93 5.17 17.22
CA PHE A 301 9.01 6.06 17.64
C PHE A 301 9.77 5.48 18.85
N LYS A 302 9.05 4.90 19.82
CA LYS A 302 9.65 4.29 21.00
C LYS A 302 10.47 3.04 20.66
N VAL A 303 10.02 2.25 19.68
CA VAL A 303 10.79 1.12 19.12
C VAL A 303 12.01 1.63 18.34
N ALA A 304 11.89 2.69 17.55
CA ALA A 304 12.99 3.27 16.79
C ALA A 304 14.08 3.91 17.68
N THR A 305 13.70 4.55 18.79
CA THR A 305 14.66 5.17 19.73
C THR A 305 15.34 4.18 20.67
N TRP A 306 14.81 2.96 20.82
CA TRP A 306 15.47 1.90 21.58
C TRP A 306 16.64 1.28 20.81
N ASN A 307 16.70 1.48 19.50
CA ASN A 307 17.86 1.19 18.67
C ASN A 307 18.85 2.36 18.72
N ALA A 308 19.36 2.67 19.93
CA ALA A 308 20.54 3.53 20.05
C ALA A 308 21.63 2.97 19.12
N ALA A 309 22.21 3.85 18.30
CA ALA A 309 23.22 3.46 17.33
C ALA A 309 24.32 2.66 18.06
N PRO A 310 24.66 1.44 17.61
CA PRO A 310 25.76 0.71 18.23
C PRO A 310 27.03 1.55 18.12
N ASP A 311 27.85 1.53 19.18
CA ASP A 311 29.12 2.25 19.22
C ASP A 311 29.94 1.96 17.95
N PRO A 312 30.60 2.97 17.37
CA PRO A 312 31.39 2.80 16.16
C PRO A 312 32.47 1.73 16.38
N VAL A 313 32.34 0.61 15.67
CA VAL A 313 33.31 -0.50 15.73
C VAL A 313 34.67 0.02 15.26
N ALA A 314 35.69 -0.13 16.11
CA ALA A 314 37.06 0.26 15.81
C ALA A 314 37.55 -0.44 14.52
N THR A 315 37.94 0.34 13.52
CA THR A 315 38.44 -0.14 12.23
C THR A 315 39.83 -0.76 12.38
N HIS A 316 39.98 -2.05 12.07
CA HIS A 316 41.30 -2.67 11.88
C HIS A 316 41.79 -2.46 10.44
N ALA A 317 43.05 -2.03 10.27
CA ALA A 317 43.66 -1.79 8.98
C ALA A 317 44.31 -3.05 8.39
N CYS A 318 43.94 -3.43 7.16
CA CYS A 318 44.66 -4.44 6.38
C CYS A 318 45.86 -3.81 5.63
N ALA A 319 46.81 -4.64 5.19
CA ALA A 319 47.95 -4.19 4.38
C ALA A 319 47.48 -3.44 3.12
N ALA A 320 48.18 -2.35 2.77
CA ALA A 320 47.78 -1.44 1.70
C ALA A 320 47.53 -2.16 0.36
N GLY A 321 46.36 -1.91 -0.25
CA GLY A 321 46.00 -2.38 -1.59
C GLY A 321 45.13 -3.64 -1.66
N ARG A 322 44.75 -4.26 -0.53
CA ARG A 322 43.78 -5.37 -0.53
C ARG A 322 42.40 -4.91 -0.03
N PRO A 323 41.31 -5.22 -0.75
CA PRO A 323 39.97 -5.01 -0.22
C PRO A 323 39.79 -5.93 0.99
N HIS A 324 39.20 -5.40 2.06
CA HIS A 324 38.93 -6.16 3.28
C HIS A 324 37.45 -6.11 3.62
N LEU A 325 36.95 -7.23 4.13
CA LEU A 325 35.58 -7.40 4.59
C LEU A 325 35.64 -7.66 6.11
N VAL A 326 35.19 -6.69 6.90
CA VAL A 326 35.13 -6.84 8.36
C VAL A 326 33.84 -7.55 8.74
N LEU A 327 33.94 -8.66 9.45
CA LEU A 327 32.80 -9.45 9.93
C LEU A 327 32.87 -9.53 11.47
N PRO A 328 31.97 -8.86 12.22
CA PRO A 328 31.94 -8.99 13.68
C PRO A 328 31.30 -10.34 14.07
N ILE A 329 31.87 -11.04 15.05
CA ILE A 329 31.33 -12.32 15.53
C ILE A 329 31.19 -12.32 17.06
N ALA A 330 29.93 -12.41 17.49
CA ALA A 330 29.49 -13.39 18.50
C ALA A 330 28.08 -13.85 18.08
N GLY A 331 27.96 -15.07 17.53
CA GLY A 331 26.71 -15.66 17.00
C GLY A 331 26.28 -15.09 15.63
N ALA A 332 26.71 -15.72 14.53
CA ALA A 332 26.75 -15.11 13.19
C ALA A 332 25.38 -14.81 12.52
N GLU A 333 25.11 -13.52 12.27
CA GLU A 333 24.16 -12.97 11.30
C GLU A 333 24.91 -11.92 10.46
N ILE A 334 24.88 -12.03 9.11
CA ILE A 334 25.57 -11.07 8.22
C ILE A 334 24.56 -10.05 7.71
N THR A 335 24.80 -8.80 8.08
CA THR A 335 24.02 -7.60 7.75
C THR A 335 24.76 -6.79 6.70
N LEU A 336 24.14 -6.58 5.54
CA LEU A 336 24.38 -5.41 4.69
C LEU A 336 23.02 -4.74 4.46
N ALA A 337 22.73 -3.74 5.30
CA ALA A 337 21.56 -2.90 5.23
C ALA A 337 21.89 -1.62 4.44
N ASP A 338 21.10 -1.31 3.41
CA ASP A 338 20.82 0.08 3.07
C ASP A 338 19.55 0.51 3.83
N ARG A 339 19.56 1.75 4.31
CA ARG A 339 18.95 2.25 5.53
C ARG A 339 17.41 2.28 5.60
N ARG A 340 16.65 1.62 4.71
CA ARG A 340 15.18 1.76 4.72
C ARG A 340 14.28 0.54 4.49
N GLU A 341 14.72 -0.64 4.05
CA GLU A 341 13.76 -1.76 3.89
C GLU A 341 14.39 -3.12 4.24
N GLY A 342 13.60 -3.99 4.89
CA GLY A 342 14.06 -5.18 5.64
C GLY A 342 14.64 -6.33 4.81
N LEU A 343 15.32 -7.23 5.53
CA LEU A 343 16.01 -8.43 5.02
C LEU A 343 15.06 -9.61 4.77
N PHE A 344 15.32 -10.39 3.71
CA PHE A 344 14.75 -11.73 3.49
C PHE A 344 15.88 -12.76 3.35
N ARG A 345 15.90 -13.76 4.24
CA ARG A 345 16.71 -14.98 4.08
C ARG A 345 15.80 -16.07 3.50
N LEU A 346 16.18 -16.63 2.35
CA LEU A 346 15.54 -17.82 1.80
C LEU A 346 16.62 -18.87 1.55
N ASP A 347 16.47 -20.05 2.15
CA ASP A 347 17.23 -21.21 1.69
C ASP A 347 16.83 -21.52 0.22
N VAL A 348 17.70 -22.19 -0.55
CA VAL A 348 17.42 -22.47 -1.97
C VAL A 348 16.11 -23.27 -2.18
N ALA A 349 15.65 -24.06 -1.20
CA ALA A 349 14.39 -24.79 -1.29
C ALA A 349 13.15 -23.90 -1.02
N GLY A 350 13.28 -22.87 -0.18
CA GLY A 350 12.30 -21.80 0.03
C GLY A 350 12.31 -20.79 -1.12
N PHE A 351 13.50 -20.43 -1.61
CA PHE A 351 13.69 -19.57 -2.77
C PHE A 351 13.09 -20.22 -4.02
N LYS A 352 13.31 -21.52 -4.26
CA LYS A 352 12.68 -22.29 -5.35
C LYS A 352 11.14 -22.29 -5.30
N ARG A 353 10.53 -22.18 -4.11
CA ARG A 353 9.07 -22.05 -3.94
C ARG A 353 8.55 -20.64 -4.27
N SER A 354 9.36 -19.61 -4.02
CA SER A 354 9.04 -18.20 -4.33
C SER A 354 9.51 -17.77 -5.72
N LEU A 355 10.34 -18.58 -6.36
CA LEU A 355 10.98 -18.36 -7.66
C LEU A 355 10.00 -18.03 -8.80
N PRO A 356 8.79 -18.60 -8.90
CA PRO A 356 7.87 -18.27 -9.99
C PRO A 356 7.53 -16.78 -10.10
N LEU A 357 7.52 -16.04 -8.98
CA LEU A 357 7.28 -14.60 -8.94
C LEU A 357 8.50 -13.77 -9.40
N LEU A 358 9.71 -14.20 -9.03
CA LEU A 358 10.96 -13.54 -9.44
C LEU A 358 11.31 -13.83 -10.92
N LEU A 359 11.05 -15.03 -11.39
CA LEU A 359 11.29 -15.46 -12.78
C LEU A 359 10.32 -14.83 -13.77
N LYS A 360 9.15 -14.36 -13.31
CA LYS A 360 8.24 -13.55 -14.13
C LYS A 360 8.90 -12.23 -14.53
N SER A 361 9.79 -11.70 -13.70
CA SER A 361 10.50 -10.43 -13.94
C SER A 361 11.88 -10.61 -14.57
N PHE A 362 12.56 -11.76 -14.35
CA PHE A 362 13.94 -12.03 -14.81
C PHE A 362 14.11 -13.49 -15.28
N PRO A 363 13.52 -13.88 -16.42
CA PRO A 363 13.52 -15.27 -16.89
C PRO A 363 14.92 -15.82 -17.21
N GLU A 364 15.88 -14.96 -17.57
CA GLU A 364 17.27 -15.29 -17.87
C GLU A 364 18.03 -15.84 -16.66
N LEU A 365 17.62 -15.48 -15.44
CA LEU A 365 18.25 -15.95 -14.20
C LEU A 365 17.85 -17.39 -13.84
N PHE A 366 16.87 -17.98 -14.54
CA PHE A 366 16.37 -19.32 -14.24
C PHE A 366 17.46 -20.40 -14.29
N ARG A 367 18.26 -20.42 -15.37
CA ARG A 367 19.28 -21.45 -15.58
C ARG A 367 20.42 -21.35 -14.55
N PRO A 368 21.00 -20.18 -14.26
CA PRO A 368 21.99 -20.02 -13.19
C PRO A 368 21.48 -20.46 -11.82
N PHE A 369 20.25 -20.07 -11.43
CA PHE A 369 19.71 -20.44 -10.11
C PHE A 369 19.39 -21.93 -9.98
N MET A 370 18.94 -22.58 -11.05
CA MET A 370 18.66 -24.02 -11.05
C MET A 370 19.93 -24.88 -11.02
N ALA A 371 21.06 -24.33 -11.49
CA ALA A 371 22.36 -24.98 -11.45
C ALA A 371 23.06 -24.89 -10.07
N LEU A 372 22.53 -24.12 -9.11
CA LEU A 372 23.12 -24.01 -7.78
C LEU A 372 22.96 -25.30 -6.97
N PRO A 373 24.04 -25.81 -6.36
CA PRO A 373 23.97 -27.00 -5.51
C PRO A 373 23.01 -26.80 -4.31
N PRO A 374 22.32 -27.87 -3.86
CA PRO A 374 21.59 -27.85 -2.59
C PRO A 374 22.49 -27.42 -1.43
N GLY A 375 21.98 -26.56 -0.55
CA GLY A 375 22.74 -26.00 0.58
C GLY A 375 23.50 -24.70 0.27
N THR A 376 23.44 -24.19 -0.98
CA THR A 376 23.99 -22.87 -1.32
C THR A 376 23.21 -21.78 -0.59
N THR A 377 23.90 -20.81 0.03
CA THR A 377 23.26 -19.64 0.63
C THR A 377 23.33 -18.46 -0.34
N LEU A 378 22.20 -17.81 -0.59
CA LEU A 378 22.11 -16.63 -1.44
C LEU A 378 21.97 -15.37 -0.58
N THR A 379 22.82 -14.39 -0.83
CA THR A 379 22.78 -13.08 -0.16
C THR A 379 22.48 -12.02 -1.21
N ALA A 380 21.31 -11.39 -1.12
CA ALA A 380 20.98 -10.24 -1.96
C ALA A 380 21.60 -8.97 -1.36
N VAL A 381 22.32 -8.21 -2.17
CA VAL A 381 22.98 -6.96 -1.80
C VAL A 381 22.38 -5.84 -2.62
N ARG A 382 21.87 -4.79 -1.99
CA ARG A 382 21.39 -3.60 -2.70
C ARG A 382 22.57 -2.65 -2.93
N TYR A 383 22.73 -2.16 -4.16
CA TYR A 383 23.77 -1.16 -4.44
C TYR A 383 23.41 0.20 -3.83
N ALA A 384 24.43 0.95 -3.42
CA ALA A 384 24.28 2.23 -2.71
C ALA A 384 23.67 3.36 -3.57
N ASP A 385 23.61 3.17 -4.88
CA ASP A 385 22.97 4.08 -5.84
C ASP A 385 21.45 3.88 -5.94
N GLY A 386 20.89 2.91 -5.20
CA GLY A 386 19.45 2.71 -5.05
C GLY A 386 18.78 1.94 -6.19
N PHE A 387 19.50 1.65 -7.29
CA PHE A 387 18.98 1.01 -8.50
C PHE A 387 19.78 -0.25 -8.87
N GLY A 388 19.62 -1.31 -8.08
CA GLY A 388 20.09 -2.64 -8.43
C GLY A 388 20.18 -3.56 -7.22
N TYR A 389 20.11 -4.86 -7.49
CA TYR A 389 20.40 -5.90 -6.52
C TYR A 389 21.50 -6.79 -7.12
N GLY A 390 22.56 -7.06 -6.36
CA GLY A 390 23.50 -8.14 -6.66
C GLY A 390 23.12 -9.38 -5.84
N VAL A 391 23.37 -10.58 -6.36
CA VAL A 391 23.21 -11.82 -5.58
C VAL A 391 24.55 -12.51 -5.45
N LEU A 392 25.00 -12.71 -4.21
CA LEU A 392 26.18 -13.48 -3.87
C LEU A 392 25.78 -14.90 -3.49
N ALA A 393 26.42 -15.89 -4.09
CA ALA A 393 26.19 -17.30 -3.79
C ALA A 393 27.37 -17.90 -3.01
N HIS A 394 27.07 -18.55 -1.87
CA HIS A 394 28.08 -19.24 -1.05
C HIS A 394 27.88 -20.75 -1.11
N PRO A 395 28.88 -21.55 -1.56
CA PRO A 395 28.75 -23.00 -1.68
C PRO A 395 28.68 -23.69 -0.31
N ALA A 396 27.99 -24.83 -0.27
CA ALA A 396 27.87 -25.66 0.93
C ALA A 396 29.23 -26.26 1.31
N GLY A 397 29.74 -25.95 2.52
CA GLY A 397 30.94 -26.58 3.08
C GLY A 397 32.12 -25.65 3.39
N GLY A 398 32.05 -24.36 3.07
CA GLY A 398 33.01 -23.35 3.53
C GLY A 398 32.82 -23.00 5.01
N ALA A 399 33.06 -23.95 5.92
CA ALA A 399 32.92 -23.72 7.35
C ALA A 399 34.19 -23.05 7.93
N VAL A 400 34.10 -21.76 8.25
CA VAL A 400 35.05 -21.11 9.16
C VAL A 400 34.69 -21.56 10.58
N ARG A 401 35.54 -22.36 11.23
CA ARG A 401 35.38 -22.72 12.65
C ARG A 401 36.06 -21.67 13.52
N SER A 402 35.33 -21.03 14.43
CA SER A 402 35.87 -20.09 15.42
C SER A 402 35.36 -20.42 16.84
N GLY A 403 36.24 -20.31 17.82
CA GLY A 403 35.89 -20.29 19.25
C GLY A 403 35.28 -18.94 19.67
N PRO A 404 34.67 -18.86 20.87
CA PRO A 404 33.66 -17.85 21.20
C PRO A 404 34.14 -16.38 21.37
N ASP A 405 35.43 -16.09 21.52
CA ASP A 405 35.81 -14.80 22.15
C ASP A 405 36.75 -13.86 21.36
N ARG A 406 36.96 -14.04 20.05
CA ARG A 406 37.73 -13.06 19.25
C ARG A 406 37.22 -12.86 17.81
N PRO A 407 37.11 -11.60 17.32
CA PRO A 407 36.82 -11.34 15.92
C PRO A 407 37.96 -11.85 15.03
N ILE A 408 37.62 -12.53 13.94
CA ILE A 408 38.59 -13.03 12.96
C ILE A 408 38.48 -12.17 11.69
N PRO A 409 39.49 -11.37 11.34
CA PRO A 409 39.53 -10.71 10.04
C PRO A 409 39.75 -11.74 8.93
N VAL A 410 38.89 -11.74 7.90
CA VAL A 410 39.03 -12.62 6.73
C VAL A 410 39.32 -11.79 5.50
N CYS A 411 40.49 -12.01 4.89
CA CYS A 411 40.84 -11.47 3.58
C CYS A 411 40.42 -12.49 2.51
N VAL A 412 39.57 -12.11 1.55
CA VAL A 412 39.02 -13.02 0.55
C VAL A 412 39.67 -12.78 -0.81
N ASP A 413 40.08 -13.85 -1.50
CA ASP A 413 40.88 -13.72 -2.72
C ASP A 413 40.07 -13.57 -4.03
N SER A 414 38.75 -13.82 -4.07
CA SER A 414 37.81 -13.40 -5.17
C SER A 414 36.35 -13.91 -4.97
N PRO A 415 35.30 -13.06 -4.96
CA PRO A 415 33.90 -13.50 -5.03
C PRO A 415 33.35 -13.55 -6.48
N LEU A 416 32.44 -14.50 -6.77
CA LEU A 416 31.62 -14.47 -7.99
C LEU A 416 30.44 -13.50 -7.77
N LEU A 417 30.50 -12.32 -8.39
CA LEU A 417 29.45 -11.31 -8.35
C LEU A 417 28.49 -11.54 -9.53
N ILE A 418 27.21 -11.80 -9.25
CA ILE A 418 26.16 -11.77 -10.27
C ILE A 418 25.49 -10.40 -10.18
N ASP A 419 25.83 -9.53 -11.11
CA ASP A 419 25.29 -8.18 -11.24
C ASP A 419 23.91 -8.25 -11.94
N MET A 420 22.87 -7.69 -11.31
CA MET A 420 21.52 -7.60 -11.88
C MET A 420 21.15 -6.17 -12.28
N SER A 421 22.13 -5.30 -12.53
CA SER A 421 21.90 -3.98 -13.11
C SER A 421 21.76 -4.06 -14.63
N HIS A 422 20.64 -3.58 -15.16
CA HIS A 422 20.48 -3.28 -16.59
C HIS A 422 20.34 -1.77 -16.76
N GLY A 423 21.43 -1.12 -17.16
CA GLY A 423 21.40 0.18 -17.80
C GLY A 423 21.42 -0.01 -19.33
N PRO A 424 20.63 0.76 -20.11
CA PRO A 424 20.77 0.76 -21.55
C PRO A 424 22.07 1.50 -21.92
N GLY A 425 23.03 0.77 -22.49
CA GLY A 425 24.13 1.33 -23.25
C GLY A 425 25.40 1.66 -22.46
N ALA A 426 26.35 0.73 -22.46
CA ALA A 426 27.76 1.06 -22.57
C ALA A 426 28.32 0.23 -23.72
N GLY A 427 28.54 0.88 -24.86
CA GLY A 427 29.32 0.31 -25.93
C GLY A 427 30.81 0.36 -25.57
N ARG A 428 31.47 -0.75 -25.93
CA ARG A 428 32.90 -1.11 -25.79
C ARG A 428 33.35 -1.64 -24.43
#